data_AF-A0A0K6GF25-F1
#
_entry.id   AF-A0A0K6GF25-F1
#
_cell.length_a   1.000
_cell.length_b   1.000
_cell.length_c   1.000
_cell.angle_alpha   90.00
_cell.angle_beta   90.00
_cell.angle_gamma   90.00
#
_symmetry.space_group_name_H-M   'P 1'
#
loop_
_entity.id
_entity.type
_entity.pdbx_description
1 polymer ?
#
loop_
_entity_poly.entity_id
_entity_poly.type
_entity_poly.pdbx_seq_one_letter_code
_entity_poly.pdbx_strand_id
1 'polypeptide(L)'
;MPCSSRQERHQARQERERLEAQRRKAERMEAHERRMRKQVEEAARSRVDRARRHHERVTEDARRRREKDVRYASSSSSQSSTSGYEYFYGAHYQNWSQPNPPPTDPIHDAISRYKAGLERMSQLVAAGVQLSFADISWPTVNPIHGTYEISKERVKHIALSESLHPGKDRRSRLFAFLLLWHPDKFVTKWMQYVRESDRAAVEEGVTMVAGIANDLLSGST
;
A
#
# COMPACT_ATOMS: atom_id res chain seq x y z
N MET A 1 -77.77 17.44 -25.22
CA MET A 1 -76.34 17.82 -25.30
C MET A 1 -75.49 16.81 -24.51
N PRO A 2 -74.87 15.80 -25.14
CA PRO A 2 -74.13 14.73 -24.43
C PRO A 2 -72.60 14.82 -24.61
N CYS A 3 -71.99 16.02 -24.56
CA CYS A 3 -70.54 16.19 -24.80
C CYS A 3 -69.63 16.00 -23.57
N SER A 4 -70.16 16.08 -22.33
CA SER A 4 -69.34 16.01 -21.09
C SER A 4 -68.73 14.62 -20.86
N SER A 5 -69.47 13.55 -21.16
CA SER A 5 -69.06 12.17 -20.85
C SER A 5 -67.81 11.70 -21.62
N ARG A 6 -67.53 12.26 -22.81
CA ARG A 6 -66.38 11.87 -23.63
C ARG A 6 -65.07 12.46 -23.11
N GLN A 7 -65.14 13.69 -22.57
CA GLN A 7 -63.99 14.40 -22.03
C GLN A 7 -63.58 13.83 -20.67
N GLU A 8 -64.56 13.52 -19.81
CA GLU A 8 -64.34 12.83 -18.53
C GLU A 8 -63.68 11.45 -18.73
N ARG A 9 -64.13 10.66 -19.71
CA ARG A 9 -63.50 9.37 -20.04
C ARG A 9 -62.05 9.51 -20.49
N HIS A 10 -61.73 10.57 -21.24
CA HIS A 10 -60.35 10.82 -21.68
C HIS A 10 -59.44 11.21 -20.51
N GLN A 11 -59.92 12.10 -19.63
CA GLN A 11 -59.19 12.48 -18.42
C GLN A 11 -58.97 11.28 -17.49
N ALA A 12 -60.01 10.48 -17.24
CA ALA A 12 -59.90 9.25 -16.45
C ALA A 12 -58.90 8.25 -17.06
N ARG A 13 -58.79 8.20 -18.39
CA ARG A 13 -57.79 7.37 -19.08
C ARG A 13 -56.37 7.89 -18.86
N GLN A 14 -56.15 9.20 -19.01
CA GLN A 14 -54.84 9.81 -18.79
C GLN A 14 -54.37 9.68 -17.33
N GLU A 15 -55.27 9.82 -16.38
CA GLU A 15 -54.96 9.69 -14.96
C GLU A 15 -54.56 8.25 -14.60
N ARG A 16 -55.31 7.26 -15.11
CA ARG A 16 -54.95 5.84 -14.96
C ARG A 16 -53.58 5.53 -15.55
N GLU A 17 -53.27 6.06 -16.73
CA GLU A 17 -51.98 5.85 -17.39
C GLU A 17 -50.82 6.48 -16.60
N ARG A 18 -51.02 7.69 -16.04
CA ARG A 18 -50.02 8.33 -15.17
C ARG A 18 -49.79 7.55 -13.89
N LEU A 19 -50.85 7.07 -13.25
CA LEU A 19 -50.74 6.23 -12.04
C LEU A 19 -50.03 4.91 -12.34
N GLU A 20 -50.33 4.27 -13.47
CA GLU A 20 -49.65 3.05 -13.89
C GLU A 20 -48.17 3.31 -14.20
N ALA A 21 -47.85 4.43 -14.87
CA ALA A 21 -46.47 4.82 -15.13
C ALA A 21 -45.68 5.12 -13.84
N GLN A 22 -46.30 5.79 -12.87
CA GLN A 22 -45.71 6.01 -11.55
C GLN A 22 -45.47 4.68 -10.81
N ARG A 23 -46.44 3.76 -10.86
CA ARG A 23 -46.31 2.43 -10.25
C ARG A 23 -45.17 1.62 -10.87
N ARG A 24 -45.06 1.61 -12.21
CA ARG A 24 -43.93 0.96 -12.92
C ARG A 24 -42.58 1.58 -12.57
N LYS A 25 -42.53 2.90 -12.42
CA LYS A 25 -41.31 3.60 -12.02
C LYS A 25 -40.92 3.24 -10.58
N ALA A 26 -41.88 3.21 -9.66
CA ALA A 26 -41.66 2.80 -8.28
C ALA A 26 -41.17 1.35 -8.19
N GLU A 27 -41.81 0.44 -8.93
CA GLU A 27 -41.42 -0.98 -8.99
C GLU A 27 -39.99 -1.16 -9.54
N ARG A 28 -39.60 -0.39 -10.56
CA ARG A 28 -38.22 -0.40 -11.08
C ARG A 28 -37.21 0.08 -10.05
N MET A 29 -37.53 1.14 -9.32
CA MET A 29 -36.67 1.68 -8.26
C MET A 29 -36.52 0.68 -7.12
N GLU A 30 -37.62 0.06 -6.69
CA GLU A 30 -37.61 -0.97 -5.65
C GLU A 30 -36.82 -2.21 -6.10
N ALA A 31 -37.03 -2.67 -7.33
CA ALA A 31 -36.26 -3.79 -7.89
C ALA A 31 -34.75 -3.47 -7.97
N HIS A 32 -34.40 -2.25 -8.33
CA HIS A 32 -33.02 -1.78 -8.34
C HIS A 32 -32.43 -1.75 -6.92
N GLU A 33 -33.17 -1.23 -5.94
CA GLU A 33 -32.75 -1.21 -4.54
C GLU A 33 -32.55 -2.62 -3.98
N ARG A 34 -33.45 -3.57 -4.29
CA ARG A 34 -33.30 -4.98 -3.90
C ARG A 34 -32.05 -5.62 -4.51
N ARG A 35 -31.71 -5.29 -5.76
CA ARG A 35 -30.47 -5.75 -6.40
C ARG A 35 -29.23 -5.19 -5.69
N MET A 36 -29.24 -3.90 -5.37
CA MET A 36 -28.13 -3.26 -4.64
C MET A 36 -27.95 -3.85 -3.24
N ARG A 37 -29.04 -4.03 -2.49
CA ARG A 37 -29.01 -4.68 -1.17
C ARG A 37 -28.43 -6.10 -1.25
N LYS A 38 -28.87 -6.90 -2.24
CA LYS A 38 -28.35 -8.26 -2.46
C LYS A 38 -26.85 -8.26 -2.78
N GLN A 39 -26.37 -7.33 -3.62
CA GLN A 39 -24.94 -7.21 -3.93
C GLN A 39 -24.10 -6.84 -2.70
N VAL A 40 -24.58 -5.90 -1.87
CA VAL A 40 -23.88 -5.50 -0.64
C VAL A 40 -23.80 -6.66 0.34
N GLU A 41 -24.90 -7.41 0.51
CA GLU A 41 -24.93 -8.58 1.38
C GLU A 41 -23.97 -9.69 0.90
N GLU A 42 -23.98 -9.98 -0.40
CA GLU A 42 -23.09 -10.98 -1.00
C GLU A 42 -21.62 -10.56 -0.90
N ALA A 43 -21.31 -9.28 -1.11
CA ALA A 43 -19.98 -8.72 -0.90
C ALA A 43 -19.55 -8.83 0.56
N ALA A 44 -20.44 -8.57 1.52
CA ALA A 44 -20.17 -8.72 2.95
C ALA A 44 -19.87 -10.19 3.32
N ARG A 45 -20.69 -11.14 2.83
CA ARG A 45 -20.45 -12.59 3.02
C ARG A 45 -19.10 -13.01 2.45
N SER A 46 -18.76 -12.57 1.25
CA SER A 46 -17.47 -12.84 0.61
C SER A 46 -16.27 -12.26 1.38
N ARG A 47 -16.42 -11.08 2.01
CA ARG A 47 -15.38 -10.49 2.89
C ARG A 47 -15.17 -11.33 4.15
N VAL A 48 -16.24 -11.77 4.80
CA VAL A 48 -16.18 -12.63 5.99
C VAL A 48 -15.51 -13.98 5.67
N ASP A 49 -15.89 -14.62 4.56
CA ASP A 49 -15.28 -15.88 4.15
C ASP A 49 -13.79 -15.74 3.82
N ARG A 50 -13.38 -14.64 3.17
CA ARG A 50 -11.97 -14.34 2.91
C ARG A 50 -11.19 -14.13 4.20
N ALA A 51 -11.74 -13.38 5.16
CA ALA A 51 -11.13 -13.17 6.47
C ALA A 51 -10.97 -14.49 7.24
N ARG A 52 -11.99 -15.37 7.23
CA ARG A 52 -11.92 -16.70 7.84
C ARG A 52 -10.80 -17.55 7.26
N ARG A 53 -10.73 -17.66 5.92
CA ARG A 53 -9.66 -18.42 5.23
C ARG A 53 -8.26 -17.83 5.43
N HIS A 54 -8.16 -16.52 5.62
CA HIS A 54 -6.89 -15.88 5.94
C HIS A 54 -6.46 -16.24 7.37
N HIS A 55 -7.38 -16.11 8.33
CA HIS A 55 -7.11 -16.47 9.72
C HIS A 55 -6.69 -17.93 9.85
N GLU A 56 -7.38 -18.85 9.19
CA GLU A 56 -7.06 -20.29 9.19
C GLU A 56 -5.67 -20.60 8.60
N ARG A 57 -5.26 -19.88 7.55
CA ARG A 57 -3.91 -20.02 6.99
C ARG A 57 -2.83 -19.51 7.95
N VAL A 58 -3.06 -18.35 8.58
CA VAL A 58 -2.13 -17.77 9.56
C VAL A 58 -1.98 -18.66 10.78
N THR A 59 -3.08 -19.23 11.30
CA THR A 59 -3.02 -20.14 12.46
C THR A 59 -2.31 -21.45 12.13
N GLU A 60 -2.54 -22.02 10.95
CA GLU A 60 -1.86 -23.24 10.50
C GLU A 60 -0.36 -23.00 10.27
N ASP A 61 0.04 -21.88 9.66
CA ASP A 61 1.44 -21.54 9.47
C ASP A 61 2.16 -21.31 10.81
N ALA A 62 1.49 -20.69 11.79
CA ALA A 62 2.02 -20.55 13.14
C ALA A 62 2.21 -21.92 13.82
N ARG A 63 1.28 -22.87 13.62
CA ARG A 63 1.40 -24.24 14.12
C ARG A 63 2.58 -24.96 13.48
N ARG A 64 2.74 -24.87 12.16
CA ARG A 64 3.87 -25.47 11.41
C ARG A 64 5.23 -24.92 11.83
N ARG A 65 5.34 -23.63 12.15
CA ARG A 65 6.59 -23.04 12.67
C ARG A 65 6.95 -23.63 14.04
N ARG A 66 5.99 -23.70 14.97
CA ARG A 66 6.21 -24.32 16.28
C ARG A 66 6.65 -25.79 16.18
N GLU A 67 6.08 -26.57 15.27
CA GLU A 67 6.49 -27.97 15.06
C GLU A 67 7.92 -28.10 14.49
N LYS A 68 8.35 -27.18 13.61
CA LYS A 68 9.72 -27.18 13.06
C LYS A 68 10.77 -26.82 14.12
N ASP A 69 10.48 -25.86 14.99
CA ASP A 69 11.41 -25.41 16.02
C ASP A 69 11.69 -26.50 17.06
N VAL A 70 10.70 -27.33 17.38
CA VAL A 70 10.87 -28.49 18.28
C VAL A 70 11.83 -29.55 17.69
N ARG A 71 11.84 -29.72 16.36
CA ARG A 71 12.76 -30.66 15.69
C ARG A 71 14.20 -30.15 15.63
N TYR A 72 14.42 -28.84 15.52
CA TYR A 72 15.76 -28.25 15.41
C TYR A 72 16.44 -28.07 16.77
N ALA A 73 15.68 -27.76 17.82
CA ALA A 73 16.21 -27.60 19.19
C ALA A 73 16.76 -28.92 19.80
N SER A 74 16.34 -30.09 19.30
CA SER A 74 16.86 -31.39 19.76
C SER A 74 18.22 -31.76 19.16
N SER A 75 18.74 -31.01 18.17
CA SER A 75 19.97 -31.38 17.42
C SER A 75 21.16 -30.43 17.61
N SER A 76 20.98 -29.29 18.30
CA SER A 76 21.99 -28.21 18.33
C SER A 76 22.61 -27.94 19.70
N SER A 77 22.51 -28.87 20.66
CA SER A 77 23.30 -28.81 21.90
C SER A 77 24.62 -29.56 21.73
N SER A 78 25.52 -29.05 20.90
CA SER A 78 26.93 -29.43 20.89
C SER A 78 27.75 -28.49 20.01
N GLN A 79 28.73 -27.84 20.65
CA GLN A 79 29.93 -27.22 20.06
C GLN A 79 29.77 -25.82 19.44
N SER A 80 30.35 -24.82 20.12
CA SER A 80 31.21 -23.84 19.44
C SER A 80 32.22 -23.23 20.42
N SER A 81 33.48 -23.59 20.21
CA SER A 81 34.69 -23.00 20.79
C SER A 81 35.76 -23.09 19.71
N THR A 82 36.27 -21.98 19.19
CA THR A 82 37.55 -21.85 18.45
C THR A 82 37.77 -20.35 18.24
N SER A 83 38.66 -19.69 18.99
CA SER A 83 40.12 -19.57 18.81
C SER A 83 40.51 -18.59 17.70
N GLY A 84 41.36 -17.63 18.07
CA GLY A 84 41.78 -16.49 17.26
C GLY A 84 42.96 -16.76 16.37
N TYR A 85 43.15 -15.88 15.39
CA TYR A 85 44.43 -15.59 14.77
C TYR A 85 44.48 -14.11 14.41
N GLU A 86 45.40 -13.43 15.09
CA GLU A 86 45.88 -12.09 14.84
C GLU A 86 46.92 -12.19 13.72
N TYR A 87 46.81 -11.39 12.64
CA TYR A 87 47.89 -11.24 11.67
C TYR A 87 48.12 -9.77 11.33
N PHE A 88 49.28 -9.32 11.76
CA PHE A 88 49.87 -8.02 11.59
C PHE A 88 50.82 -8.06 10.38
N TYR A 89 50.55 -7.26 9.35
CA TYR A 89 51.56 -6.80 8.39
C TYR A 89 51.35 -5.31 8.12
N GLY A 90 52.35 -4.52 8.47
CA GLY A 90 52.35 -3.07 8.33
C GLY A 90 52.85 -2.57 6.97
N ALA A 91 52.34 -1.39 6.62
CA ALA A 91 52.99 -0.29 5.91
C ALA A 91 53.41 -0.46 4.44
N HIS A 92 52.49 -0.08 3.54
CA HIS A 92 52.81 0.69 2.32
C HIS A 92 51.79 1.84 2.17
N TYR A 93 51.95 2.90 2.97
CA TYR A 93 51.23 4.16 2.75
C TYR A 93 52.07 5.08 1.87
N GLN A 94 51.96 4.92 0.55
CA GLN A 94 52.20 6.02 -0.36
C GLN A 94 50.87 6.73 -0.60
N ASN A 95 50.76 7.87 0.07
CA ASN A 95 49.80 8.93 -0.09
C ASN A 95 49.58 9.29 -1.56
N TRP A 96 48.50 8.79 -2.15
CA TRP A 96 47.76 9.54 -3.18
C TRP A 96 46.57 10.14 -2.47
N SER A 97 46.61 11.45 -2.30
CA SER A 97 45.56 12.26 -1.73
C SER A 97 44.29 12.13 -2.57
N GLN A 98 43.50 11.10 -2.31
CA GLN A 98 42.09 11.15 -2.61
C GLN A 98 41.49 12.11 -1.58
N PRO A 99 40.76 13.17 -2.00
CA PRO A 99 39.94 13.88 -1.04
C PRO A 99 39.04 12.84 -0.39
N ASN A 100 39.14 12.68 0.93
CA ASN A 100 38.16 11.89 1.67
C ASN A 100 36.78 12.36 1.20
N PRO A 101 35.91 11.48 0.67
CA PRO A 101 34.56 11.89 0.37
C PRO A 101 34.01 12.55 1.63
N PRO A 102 33.38 13.73 1.54
CA PRO A 102 32.82 14.39 2.70
C PRO A 102 31.95 13.35 3.43
N PRO A 103 31.93 13.33 4.78
CA PRO A 103 31.09 12.40 5.52
C PRO A 103 29.66 12.54 4.99
N THR A 104 29.25 11.59 4.16
CA THR A 104 27.97 11.67 3.45
C THR A 104 26.92 11.58 4.54
N ASP A 105 26.12 12.64 4.68
CA ASP A 105 25.03 12.67 5.64
C ASP A 105 24.19 11.40 5.43
N PRO A 106 23.98 10.56 6.47
CA PRO A 106 23.25 9.29 6.33
C PRO A 106 21.86 9.47 5.71
N ILE A 107 21.28 10.67 5.85
CA ILE A 107 20.02 11.05 5.21
C ILE A 107 20.20 11.22 3.69
N HIS A 108 21.28 11.86 3.26
CA HIS A 108 21.59 12.04 1.84
C HIS A 108 21.79 10.69 1.13
N ASP A 109 22.51 9.76 1.76
CA ASP A 109 22.65 8.40 1.24
C ASP A 109 21.31 7.65 1.17
N ALA A 110 20.47 7.76 2.20
CA ALA A 110 19.13 7.16 2.18
C ALA A 110 18.25 7.71 1.05
N ILE A 111 18.32 9.01 0.76
CA ILE A 111 17.57 9.63 -0.35
C ILE A 111 18.08 9.12 -1.71
N SER A 112 19.39 9.00 -1.87
CA SER A 112 19.99 8.42 -3.09
C SER A 112 19.54 6.98 -3.29
N ARG A 113 19.56 6.16 -2.23
CA ARG A 113 19.06 4.78 -2.25
C ARG A 113 17.57 4.73 -2.61
N TYR A 114 16.77 5.60 -2.02
CA TYR A 114 15.34 5.70 -2.32
C TYR A 114 15.06 6.03 -3.80
N LYS A 115 15.76 7.03 -4.35
CA LYS A 115 15.66 7.41 -5.78
C LYS A 115 16.06 6.25 -6.70
N ALA A 116 17.23 5.65 -6.45
CA ALA A 116 17.71 4.51 -7.21
C ALA A 116 16.76 3.30 -7.10
N GLY A 117 16.13 3.10 -5.96
CA GLY A 117 15.11 2.07 -5.74
C GLY A 117 13.85 2.30 -6.57
N LEU A 118 13.36 3.56 -6.67
CA LEU A 118 12.21 3.88 -7.52
C LEU A 118 12.49 3.59 -9.00
N GLU A 119 13.68 3.94 -9.47
CA GLU A 119 14.12 3.61 -10.84
C GLU A 119 14.24 2.10 -11.06
N ARG A 120 14.78 1.38 -10.07
CA ARG A 120 14.87 -0.09 -10.09
C ARG A 120 13.48 -0.73 -10.17
N MET A 121 12.50 -0.24 -9.41
CA MET A 121 11.12 -0.73 -9.51
C MET A 121 10.58 -0.55 -10.94
N SER A 122 10.78 0.61 -11.55
CA SER A 122 10.40 0.85 -12.95
C SER A 122 11.09 -0.12 -13.92
N GLN A 123 12.37 -0.39 -13.73
CA GLN A 123 13.13 -1.33 -14.58
C GLN A 123 12.65 -2.78 -14.41
N LEU A 124 12.38 -3.22 -13.18
CA LEU A 124 11.86 -4.56 -12.90
C LEU A 124 10.48 -4.76 -13.54
N VAL A 125 9.61 -3.76 -13.44
CA VAL A 125 8.30 -3.77 -14.10
C VAL A 125 8.45 -3.81 -15.62
N ALA A 126 9.36 -3.02 -16.20
CA ALA A 126 9.63 -3.05 -17.64
C ALA A 126 10.19 -4.41 -18.10
N ALA A 127 10.94 -5.10 -17.25
CA ALA A 127 11.43 -6.45 -17.49
C ALA A 127 10.39 -7.56 -17.22
N GLY A 128 9.16 -7.21 -16.83
CA GLY A 128 8.09 -8.16 -16.54
C GLY A 128 8.26 -8.93 -15.22
N VAL A 129 9.14 -8.48 -14.32
CA VAL A 129 9.39 -9.11 -13.02
C VAL A 129 8.33 -8.66 -12.02
N GLN A 130 7.75 -9.62 -11.28
CA GLN A 130 6.82 -9.29 -10.19
C GLN A 130 7.56 -8.77 -8.96
N LEU A 131 7.16 -7.59 -8.50
CA LEU A 131 7.69 -6.91 -7.31
C LEU A 131 7.25 -7.62 -6.03
N SER A 132 8.21 -7.87 -5.13
CA SER A 132 7.94 -8.23 -3.74
C SER A 132 7.86 -7.00 -2.85
N PHE A 133 7.42 -7.16 -1.60
CA PHE A 133 7.43 -6.08 -0.60
C PHE A 133 8.82 -5.45 -0.43
N ALA A 134 9.89 -6.24 -0.49
CA ALA A 134 11.27 -5.78 -0.32
C ALA A 134 11.82 -5.06 -1.57
N ASP A 135 11.24 -5.30 -2.75
CA ASP A 135 11.63 -4.61 -3.98
C ASP A 135 11.05 -3.19 -4.06
N ILE A 136 10.04 -2.90 -3.24
CA ILE A 136 9.45 -1.58 -3.15
C ILE A 136 10.41 -0.66 -2.40
N SER A 137 10.75 0.45 -3.06
CA SER A 137 11.58 1.51 -2.48
C SER A 137 10.77 2.32 -1.48
N TRP A 138 10.59 1.79 -0.27
CA TRP A 138 9.88 2.48 0.79
C TRP A 138 10.58 3.78 1.18
N PRO A 139 9.84 4.85 1.52
CA PRO A 139 10.41 6.16 1.82
C PRO A 139 10.94 6.19 3.26
N THR A 140 11.85 5.28 3.59
CA THR A 140 12.43 5.10 4.92
C THR A 140 13.95 5.21 4.84
N VAL A 141 14.58 5.66 5.92
CA VAL A 141 16.05 5.82 5.98
C VAL A 141 16.80 4.49 5.77
N ASN A 142 16.19 3.39 6.23
CA ASN A 142 16.68 2.04 6.06
C ASN A 142 15.67 1.20 5.27
N PRO A 143 16.13 0.22 4.48
CA PRO A 143 15.26 -0.79 3.88
C PRO A 143 14.43 -1.47 4.95
N ILE A 144 13.16 -1.72 4.65
CA ILE A 144 12.23 -2.38 5.57
C ILE A 144 11.81 -3.73 5.00
N HIS A 145 11.59 -4.70 5.89
CA HIS A 145 11.13 -6.04 5.53
C HIS A 145 9.66 -6.29 5.88
N GLY A 146 9.01 -5.33 6.53
CA GLY A 146 7.59 -5.41 6.86
C GLY A 146 6.98 -4.06 7.22
N THR A 147 5.65 -4.07 7.31
CA THR A 147 4.81 -2.91 7.60
C THR A 147 5.07 -2.32 9.00
N TYR A 148 5.46 -3.15 9.96
CA TYR A 148 5.76 -2.73 11.34
C TYR A 148 6.98 -1.79 11.47
N GLU A 149 7.84 -1.74 10.46
CA GLU A 149 9.02 -0.86 10.46
C GLU A 149 8.74 0.55 9.90
N ILE A 150 7.52 0.77 9.41
CA ILE A 150 7.06 2.07 8.91
C ILE A 150 6.75 2.95 10.11
N SER A 151 7.65 3.89 10.38
CA SER A 151 7.49 4.88 11.46
C SER A 151 7.48 6.30 10.91
N LYS A 152 6.71 7.17 11.58
CA LYS A 152 6.61 8.60 11.27
C LYS A 152 7.97 9.28 11.18
N GLU A 153 8.88 8.97 12.10
CA GLU A 153 10.22 9.55 12.12
C GLU A 153 11.02 9.17 10.87
N ARG A 154 11.00 7.89 10.51
CA ARG A 154 11.73 7.35 9.35
C ARG A 154 11.22 7.95 8.03
N VAL A 155 9.90 8.11 7.90
CA VAL A 155 9.29 8.66 6.69
C VAL A 155 9.44 10.17 6.59
N LYS A 156 9.40 10.89 7.72
CA LYS A 156 9.53 12.35 7.77
C LYS A 156 10.82 12.85 7.12
N HIS A 157 11.95 12.17 7.34
CA HIS A 157 13.24 12.56 6.78
C HIS A 157 13.25 12.52 5.25
N ILE A 158 12.63 11.50 4.65
CA ILE A 158 12.55 11.36 3.19
C ILE A 158 11.47 12.30 2.63
N ALA A 159 10.27 12.32 3.21
CA ALA A 159 9.14 13.10 2.71
C ALA A 159 9.38 14.62 2.72
N LEU A 160 10.14 15.12 3.70
CA LEU A 160 10.46 16.55 3.82
C LEU A 160 11.82 16.93 3.22
N SER A 161 12.56 15.98 2.65
CA SER A 161 13.89 16.29 2.13
C SER A 161 13.86 17.29 0.98
N GLU A 162 14.74 18.28 1.04
CA GLU A 162 14.93 19.26 -0.03
C GLU A 162 15.58 18.64 -1.27
N SER A 163 16.41 17.61 -1.10
CA SER A 163 17.10 16.93 -2.21
C SER A 163 16.16 16.20 -3.17
N LEU A 164 14.94 15.87 -2.73
CA LEU A 164 13.89 15.28 -3.58
C LEU A 164 13.14 16.32 -4.40
N HIS A 165 13.02 17.54 -3.87
CA HIS A 165 12.18 18.60 -4.39
C HIS A 165 12.84 19.97 -4.15
N PRO A 166 13.95 20.27 -4.86
CA PRO A 166 14.71 21.49 -4.63
C PRO A 166 13.84 22.71 -4.92
N GLY A 167 13.94 23.74 -4.07
CA GLY A 167 13.22 25.00 -4.23
C GLY A 167 11.71 24.95 -3.91
N LYS A 168 11.20 23.82 -3.40
CA LYS A 168 9.79 23.72 -2.96
C LYS A 168 9.64 24.00 -1.46
N ASP A 169 8.61 24.75 -1.12
CA ASP A 169 8.22 24.93 0.27
C ASP A 169 7.78 23.58 0.90
N ARG A 170 7.80 23.53 2.23
CA ARG A 170 7.51 22.30 2.99
C ARG A 170 6.16 21.66 2.60
N ARG A 171 5.13 22.48 2.36
CA ARG A 171 3.78 22.00 2.00
C ARG A 171 3.79 21.41 0.59
N SER A 172 4.42 22.09 -0.37
CA SER A 172 4.56 21.57 -1.74
C SER A 172 5.38 20.29 -1.84
N ARG A 173 6.38 20.10 -0.96
CA ARG A 173 7.13 18.83 -0.86
C ARG A 173 6.23 17.68 -0.44
N LEU A 174 5.40 17.89 0.59
CA LEU A 174 4.44 16.88 1.06
C LEU A 174 3.37 16.54 0.02
N PHE A 175 2.87 17.54 -0.73
CA PHE A 175 1.95 17.26 -1.84
C PHE A 175 2.60 16.44 -2.95
N ALA A 176 3.83 16.76 -3.34
CA ALA A 176 4.56 15.98 -4.35
C ALA A 176 4.84 14.54 -3.87
N PHE A 177 5.15 14.37 -2.59
CA PHE A 177 5.30 13.06 -1.96
C PHE A 177 3.99 12.26 -1.95
N LEU A 178 2.88 12.90 -1.56
CA LEU A 178 1.55 12.29 -1.57
C LEU A 178 1.11 11.89 -2.98
N LEU A 179 1.42 12.68 -4.02
CA LEU A 179 1.09 12.29 -5.40
C LEU A 179 1.73 10.96 -5.82
N LEU A 180 2.88 10.61 -5.24
CA LEU A 180 3.57 9.35 -5.49
C LEU A 180 3.04 8.19 -4.62
N TRP A 181 2.77 8.47 -3.34
CA TRP A 181 2.40 7.46 -2.33
C TRP A 181 0.91 7.41 -1.99
N HIS A 182 0.06 8.17 -2.68
CA HIS A 182 -1.38 8.11 -2.47
C HIS A 182 -1.89 6.71 -2.80
N PRO A 183 -2.70 6.07 -1.94
CA PRO A 183 -3.12 4.68 -2.11
C PRO A 183 -3.77 4.44 -3.48
N ASP A 184 -4.70 5.30 -3.90
CA ASP A 184 -5.35 5.19 -5.21
C ASP A 184 -4.35 5.24 -6.40
N LYS A 185 -3.38 6.15 -6.35
CA LYS A 185 -2.41 6.34 -7.44
C LYS A 185 -1.37 5.22 -7.45
N PHE A 186 -0.88 4.85 -6.28
CA PHE A 186 0.08 3.78 -6.13
C PHE A 186 -0.53 2.44 -6.54
N VAL A 187 -1.77 2.15 -6.10
CA VAL A 187 -2.46 0.90 -6.44
C VAL A 187 -2.65 0.79 -7.94
N THR A 188 -3.16 1.84 -8.58
CA THR A 188 -3.37 1.86 -10.04
C THR A 188 -2.07 1.66 -10.81
N LYS A 189 -0.97 2.26 -10.35
CA LYS A 189 0.31 2.24 -11.07
C LYS A 189 1.11 0.95 -10.84
N TRP A 190 1.20 0.49 -9.60
CA TRP A 190 2.18 -0.52 -9.19
C TRP A 190 1.57 -1.85 -8.76
N MET A 191 0.35 -1.88 -8.21
CA MET A 191 -0.22 -3.08 -7.57
C MET A 191 -0.40 -4.26 -8.54
N GLN A 192 -0.64 -3.98 -9.82
CA GLN A 192 -0.73 -5.02 -10.84
C GLN A 192 0.58 -5.82 -11.00
N TYR A 193 1.73 -5.21 -10.69
CA TYR A 193 3.05 -5.82 -10.78
C TYR A 193 3.53 -6.41 -9.46
N VAL A 194 2.80 -6.21 -8.36
CA VAL A 194 3.14 -6.76 -7.05
C VAL A 194 2.65 -8.21 -6.95
N ARG A 195 3.52 -9.08 -6.42
CA ARG A 195 3.21 -10.48 -6.11
C ARG A 195 1.96 -10.57 -5.25
N GLU A 196 1.07 -11.51 -5.58
CA GLU A 196 -0.21 -11.63 -4.90
C GLU A 196 -0.09 -11.88 -3.39
N SER A 197 0.98 -12.57 -2.95
CA SER A 197 1.30 -12.78 -1.52
C SER A 197 1.56 -11.48 -0.76
N ASP A 198 2.10 -10.48 -1.44
CA ASP A 198 2.62 -9.27 -0.81
C ASP A 198 1.65 -8.08 -0.94
N ARG A 199 0.64 -8.18 -1.83
CA ARG A 199 -0.30 -7.09 -2.12
C ARG A 199 -0.94 -6.49 -0.87
N ALA A 200 -1.40 -7.33 0.06
CA ALA A 200 -2.03 -6.86 1.29
C ALA A 200 -1.07 -6.04 2.17
N ALA A 201 0.17 -6.53 2.34
CA ALA A 201 1.20 -5.83 3.10
C ALA A 201 1.61 -4.52 2.40
N VAL A 202 1.69 -4.53 1.07
CA VAL A 202 2.01 -3.33 0.29
C VAL A 202 0.90 -2.29 0.38
N GLU A 203 -0.37 -2.69 0.27
CA GLU A 203 -1.51 -1.79 0.40
C GLU A 203 -1.58 -1.15 1.80
N GLU A 204 -1.37 -1.95 2.84
CA GLU A 204 -1.28 -1.49 4.23
C GLU A 204 -0.11 -0.51 4.40
N GLY A 205 1.07 -0.86 3.90
CA GLY A 205 2.27 -0.02 3.95
C GLY A 205 2.08 1.34 3.28
N VAL A 206 1.50 1.34 2.07
CA VAL A 206 1.20 2.57 1.32
C VAL A 206 0.17 3.43 2.07
N THR A 207 -0.85 2.80 2.66
CA THR A 207 -1.86 3.51 3.46
C THR A 207 -1.23 4.17 4.68
N MET A 208 -0.32 3.49 5.37
CA MET A 208 0.43 4.07 6.50
C MET A 208 1.32 5.22 6.08
N VAL A 209 2.08 5.09 4.98
CA VAL A 209 2.94 6.15 4.46
C VAL A 209 2.12 7.39 4.07
N ALA A 210 0.99 7.20 3.40
CA ALA A 210 0.08 8.28 3.04
C ALA A 210 -0.54 8.94 4.30
N GLY A 211 -0.93 8.14 5.29
CA GLY A 211 -1.41 8.62 6.59
C GLY A 211 -0.38 9.50 7.30
N ILE A 212 0.87 9.02 7.38
CA ILE A 212 2.00 9.78 7.95
C ILE A 212 2.21 11.10 7.19
N ALA A 213 2.18 11.09 5.85
CA ALA A 213 2.36 12.30 5.07
C ALA A 213 1.22 13.31 5.27
N ASN A 214 -0.02 12.83 5.40
CA ASN A 214 -1.17 13.68 5.75
C ASN A 214 -1.07 14.24 7.17
N ASP A 215 -0.60 13.47 8.14
CA ASP A 215 -0.33 13.94 9.50
C ASP A 215 0.77 14.99 9.56
N LEU A 216 1.81 14.86 8.72
CA LEU A 216 2.87 15.86 8.59
C LEU A 216 2.37 17.14 7.91
N LEU A 217 1.34 17.03 7.06
CA LEU A 217 0.69 18.16 6.39
C LEU A 217 -0.25 18.91 7.36
N SER A 218 -1.01 18.18 8.18
CA SER A 218 -1.93 18.74 9.17
C SER A 218 -1.23 19.27 10.42
N GLY A 219 -0.18 18.60 10.90
CA GLY A 219 0.63 19.00 12.06
C GLY A 219 1.66 20.10 11.78
N SER A 220 1.33 21.06 10.90
CA SER A 220 2.16 22.22 10.57
C SER A 220 1.65 23.54 11.17
N THR A 221 0.79 23.46 12.18
CA THR A 221 0.44 24.57 13.09
C THR A 221 1.36 24.59 14.30
#